data_AF-A0A351M5F1-F1
#
_entry.id   AF-A0A351M5F1-F1
#
_cell.length_a   1.000
_cell.length_b   1.000
_cell.length_c   1.000
_cell.angle_alpha   90.00
_cell.angle_beta   90.00
_cell.angle_gamma   90.00
#
_symmetry.space_group_name_H-M   'P 1'
#
loop_
_entity.id
_entity.type
_entity.pdbx_description
1 polymer ?
#
loop_
_entity_poly.entity_id
_entity_poly.type
_entity_poly.pdbx_seq_one_letter_code
_entity_poly.pdbx_strand_id
1 'polypeptide(L)'
;MKKILLVIVVVFTSFTGVRAQNFLGDFAKTMVGLTVNYKGAEISALLNQHYGVPMNTLNSLYVSYNNNWGDVAATLELSNYLNRPVYDVYSCYNKNKGKGWGVIAKEMGIKPGSDQFKRLKSQMSQKDSYWKNTFKDYGKKKNPKVAYKKRTALKSDLYRDFDKKSKEMKGNDKAKGKKENKGNKNKSKHANNGR
;
A
#
# COMPACT_ATOMS: atom_id res chain seq x y z
N MET A 1 29.42 -32.63 44.26
CA MET A 1 29.13 -32.71 42.80
C MET A 1 27.86 -31.92 42.49
N LYS A 2 27.91 -31.15 41.39
CA LYS A 2 26.82 -30.50 40.63
C LYS A 2 25.82 -29.59 41.39
N LYS A 3 26.16 -28.31 41.48
CA LYS A 3 25.19 -27.21 41.68
C LYS A 3 24.54 -26.93 40.32
N ILE A 4 23.25 -27.24 40.16
CA ILE A 4 22.49 -26.88 38.96
C ILE A 4 22.06 -25.43 39.12
N LEU A 5 22.75 -24.54 38.41
CA LEU A 5 22.37 -23.14 38.29
C LEU A 5 21.19 -23.05 37.30
N LEU A 6 19.99 -22.80 37.81
CA LEU A 6 18.83 -22.46 37.00
C LEU A 6 19.04 -21.07 36.38
N VAL A 7 19.56 -21.04 35.15
CA VAL A 7 19.55 -19.84 34.33
C VAL A 7 18.12 -19.64 33.85
N ILE A 8 17.36 -18.84 34.61
CA ILE A 8 16.09 -18.28 34.15
C ILE A 8 16.45 -17.29 33.05
N VAL A 9 16.46 -17.76 31.80
CA VAL A 9 16.43 -16.88 30.63
C VAL A 9 15.08 -16.16 30.69
N VAL A 10 15.11 -14.93 31.19
CA VAL A 10 14.00 -13.97 31.05
C VAL A 10 13.86 -13.70 29.57
N VAL A 11 13.04 -14.53 28.91
CA VAL A 11 12.45 -14.22 27.61
C VAL A 11 11.68 -12.93 27.84
N PHE A 12 12.16 -11.84 27.25
CA PHE A 12 11.51 -10.54 27.27
C PHE A 12 10.10 -10.68 26.68
N THR A 13 9.14 -10.97 27.55
CA THR A 13 7.72 -10.96 27.28
C THR A 13 7.29 -9.50 27.16
N SER A 14 7.34 -8.99 25.94
CA SER A 14 6.65 -7.76 25.56
C SER A 14 5.81 -8.00 24.30
N PHE A 15 4.99 -9.05 24.34
CA PHE A 15 3.94 -9.31 23.37
C PHE A 15 2.58 -8.85 23.92
N THR A 16 2.51 -7.61 24.40
CA THR A 16 1.24 -6.97 24.80
C THR A 16 1.02 -5.75 23.91
N GLY A 17 0.34 -5.95 22.77
CA GLY A 17 -0.12 -4.81 21.95
C GLY A 17 -0.27 -5.02 20.44
N VAL A 18 -0.30 -6.25 19.91
CA VAL A 18 -0.42 -6.48 18.45
C VAL A 18 -1.75 -5.97 17.84
N ARG A 19 -2.74 -5.59 18.65
CA ARG A 19 -4.07 -5.20 18.15
C ARG A 19 -4.24 -3.72 17.76
N ALA A 20 -3.20 -2.88 17.83
CA ALA A 20 -3.31 -1.45 17.54
C ALA A 20 -2.36 -0.93 16.42
N GLN A 21 -1.72 -1.82 15.65
CA GLN A 21 -0.62 -1.46 14.76
C GLN A 21 -1.00 -1.19 13.30
N ASN A 22 -2.20 -1.55 12.82
CA ASN A 22 -2.53 -1.53 11.39
C ASN A 22 -3.39 -0.35 10.93
N PHE A 23 -3.15 0.85 11.48
CA PHE A 23 -3.97 2.03 11.20
C PHE A 23 -4.02 2.42 9.70
N LEU A 24 -2.95 2.17 8.93
CA LEU A 24 -2.96 2.37 7.46
C LEU A 24 -3.87 1.36 6.76
N GLY A 25 -3.89 0.12 7.23
CA GLY A 25 -4.77 -0.91 6.70
C GLY A 25 -6.23 -0.67 7.06
N ASP A 26 -6.48 -0.10 8.24
CA ASP A 26 -7.83 0.31 8.64
C ASP A 26 -8.31 1.49 7.78
N PHE A 27 -7.46 2.48 7.54
CA PHE A 27 -7.73 3.56 6.56
C PHE A 27 -8.02 3.01 5.16
N ALA A 28 -7.19 2.08 4.67
CA ALA A 28 -7.41 1.44 3.37
C ALA A 28 -8.77 0.72 3.32
N LYS A 29 -9.15 -0.02 4.37
CA LYS A 29 -10.48 -0.66 4.46
C LYS A 29 -11.61 0.35 4.49
N THR A 30 -11.48 1.44 5.24
CA THR A 30 -12.45 2.55 5.24
C THR A 30 -12.64 3.07 3.82
N MET A 31 -11.55 3.33 3.09
CA MET A 31 -11.60 3.79 1.71
C MET A 31 -12.28 2.78 0.78
N VAL A 32 -11.99 1.48 0.90
CA VAL A 32 -12.72 0.43 0.16
C VAL A 32 -14.24 0.54 0.40
N GLY A 33 -14.65 0.59 1.67
CA GLY A 33 -16.07 0.72 2.03
C GLY A 33 -16.74 1.99 1.51
N LEU A 34 -16.02 3.12 1.50
CA LEU A 34 -16.54 4.39 0.95
C LEU A 34 -16.71 4.35 -0.57
N THR A 35 -15.85 3.60 -1.26
CA THR A 35 -15.80 3.58 -2.72
C THR A 35 -16.75 2.60 -3.39
N VAL A 36 -17.28 1.61 -2.65
CA VAL A 36 -18.06 0.49 -3.21
C VAL A 36 -19.27 0.90 -4.05
N ASN A 37 -19.88 2.05 -3.75
CA ASN A 37 -21.09 2.54 -4.42
C ASN A 37 -20.81 3.63 -5.48
N TYR A 38 -19.55 3.84 -5.86
CA TYR A 38 -19.15 4.90 -6.78
C TYR A 38 -18.39 4.33 -7.98
N LYS A 39 -18.55 4.95 -9.14
CA LYS A 39 -17.81 4.57 -10.35
C LYS A 39 -16.34 4.96 -10.20
N GLY A 40 -15.45 4.20 -10.83
CA GLY A 40 -14.01 4.50 -10.84
C GLY A 40 -13.67 5.93 -11.32
N ALA A 41 -14.43 6.46 -12.27
CA ALA A 41 -14.28 7.84 -12.74
C ALA A 41 -14.62 8.89 -11.65
N GLU A 42 -15.63 8.63 -10.82
CA GLU A 42 -16.00 9.52 -9.71
C GLU A 42 -14.92 9.49 -8.62
N ILE A 43 -14.41 8.31 -8.31
CA ILE A 43 -13.39 8.11 -7.27
C ILE A 43 -12.07 8.75 -7.71
N SER A 44 -11.62 8.48 -8.94
CA SER A 44 -10.40 9.11 -9.48
C SER A 44 -10.53 10.62 -9.60
N ALA A 45 -11.72 11.17 -9.88
CA ALA A 45 -11.94 12.61 -9.84
C ALA A 45 -11.79 13.18 -8.42
N LEU A 46 -12.35 12.52 -7.40
CA LEU A 46 -12.19 12.94 -6.00
C LEU A 46 -10.72 12.87 -5.55
N LEU A 47 -10.03 11.78 -5.86
CA LEU A 47 -8.60 11.63 -5.55
C LEU A 47 -7.75 12.65 -6.32
N ASN A 48 -8.10 12.98 -7.57
CA ASN A 48 -7.44 14.02 -8.34
C ASN A 48 -7.60 15.39 -7.68
N GLN A 49 -8.83 15.76 -7.28
CA GLN A 49 -9.07 17.04 -6.59
C GLN A 49 -8.30 17.15 -5.27
N HIS A 50 -8.15 16.02 -4.56
CA HIS A 50 -7.48 15.98 -3.26
C HIS A 50 -5.95 15.88 -3.34
N TYR A 51 -5.40 15.05 -4.23
CA TYR A 51 -3.96 14.81 -4.31
C TYR A 51 -3.29 15.52 -5.48
N GLY A 52 -4.04 16.02 -6.46
CA GLY A 52 -3.50 16.59 -7.70
C GLY A 52 -2.90 15.56 -8.66
N VAL A 53 -2.99 14.26 -8.34
CA VAL A 53 -2.50 13.19 -9.21
C VAL A 53 -3.44 13.05 -10.41
N PRO A 54 -2.92 12.99 -11.66
CA PRO A 54 -3.74 12.79 -12.86
C PRO A 54 -4.60 11.52 -12.79
N MET A 55 -5.83 11.58 -13.30
CA MET A 55 -6.80 10.47 -13.22
C MET A 55 -6.32 9.21 -13.94
N ASN A 56 -5.59 9.35 -15.05
CA ASN A 56 -4.93 8.24 -15.75
C ASN A 56 -3.91 7.52 -14.84
N THR A 57 -3.04 8.24 -14.14
CA THR A 57 -2.09 7.66 -13.19
C THR A 57 -2.81 7.00 -12.00
N LEU A 58 -3.90 7.60 -11.51
CA LEU A 58 -4.74 7.00 -10.46
C LEU A 58 -5.40 5.68 -10.91
N ASN A 59 -5.86 5.63 -12.16
CA ASN A 59 -6.42 4.40 -12.74
C ASN A 59 -5.35 3.34 -12.97
N SER A 60 -4.13 3.72 -13.38
CA SER A 60 -2.98 2.80 -13.46
C SER A 60 -2.63 2.22 -12.09
N LEU A 61 -2.64 3.03 -11.03
CA LEU A 61 -2.46 2.57 -9.66
C LEU A 61 -3.56 1.58 -9.28
N TYR A 62 -4.82 1.94 -9.50
CA TYR A 62 -5.98 1.10 -9.21
C TYR A 62 -5.86 -0.30 -9.82
N VAL A 63 -5.54 -0.39 -11.11
CA VAL A 63 -5.31 -1.67 -11.80
C VAL A 63 -4.10 -2.41 -11.21
N SER A 64 -3.04 -1.70 -10.85
CA SER A 64 -1.84 -2.30 -10.27
C SER A 64 -2.03 -2.84 -8.85
N TYR A 65 -3.04 -2.34 -8.14
CA TYR A 65 -3.53 -2.81 -6.84
C TYR A 65 -4.68 -3.82 -6.94
N ASN A 66 -4.85 -4.51 -8.07
CA ASN A 66 -5.95 -5.46 -8.29
C ASN A 66 -7.32 -4.82 -8.03
N ASN A 67 -7.54 -3.62 -8.55
CA ASN A 67 -8.81 -2.90 -8.47
C ASN A 67 -9.20 -2.51 -7.03
N ASN A 68 -8.21 -2.09 -6.22
CA ASN A 68 -8.42 -1.67 -4.83
C ASN A 68 -8.10 -0.18 -4.61
N TRP A 69 -9.14 0.64 -4.47
CA TRP A 69 -9.00 2.08 -4.19
C TRP A 69 -8.47 2.40 -2.79
N GLY A 70 -8.65 1.51 -1.81
CA GLY A 70 -8.10 1.68 -0.48
C GLY A 70 -6.58 1.60 -0.48
N ASP A 71 -6.02 0.66 -1.23
CA ASP A 71 -4.57 0.55 -1.38
C ASP A 71 -3.99 1.71 -2.17
N VAL A 72 -4.70 2.22 -3.19
CA VAL A 72 -4.33 3.47 -3.89
C VAL A 72 -4.25 4.63 -2.90
N ALA A 73 -5.28 4.84 -2.09
CA ALA A 73 -5.33 5.94 -1.13
C ALA A 73 -4.23 5.83 -0.07
N ALA A 74 -4.00 4.64 0.50
CA ALA A 74 -2.94 4.40 1.48
C ALA A 74 -1.54 4.66 0.89
N THR A 75 -1.33 4.30 -0.38
CA THR A 75 -0.09 4.58 -1.11
C THR A 75 0.19 6.08 -1.24
N LEU A 76 -0.83 6.85 -1.64
CA LEU A 76 -0.71 8.30 -1.79
C LEU A 76 -0.42 8.98 -0.45
N GLU A 77 -1.10 8.57 0.62
CA GLU A 77 -0.85 9.10 1.97
C GLU A 77 0.55 8.76 2.48
N LEU A 78 1.00 7.52 2.31
CA LEU A 78 2.33 7.09 2.75
C LEU A 78 3.46 7.72 1.93
N SER A 79 3.27 7.84 0.61
CA SER A 79 4.17 8.55 -0.31
C SER A 79 4.32 10.01 0.10
N ASN A 80 3.20 10.70 0.35
CA ASN A 80 3.20 12.08 0.81
C ASN A 80 3.92 12.23 2.15
N TYR A 81 3.58 11.37 3.12
CA TYR A 81 4.11 11.44 4.47
C TYR A 81 5.63 11.23 4.52
N LEU A 82 6.15 10.28 3.74
CA LEU A 82 7.57 9.97 3.68
C LEU A 82 8.34 10.81 2.66
N ASN A 83 7.66 11.63 1.86
CA ASN A 83 8.22 12.32 0.71
C ASN A 83 9.02 11.35 -0.20
N ARG A 84 8.41 10.19 -0.50
CA ARG A 84 8.99 9.13 -1.34
C ARG A 84 8.14 8.86 -2.55
N PRO A 85 8.73 8.49 -3.70
CA PRO A 85 7.98 8.18 -4.91
C PRO A 85 6.87 7.14 -4.67
N VAL A 86 5.71 7.36 -5.27
CA VAL A 86 4.57 6.43 -5.28
C VAL A 86 4.99 5.05 -5.76
N TYR A 87 5.89 5.00 -6.76
CA TYR A 87 6.44 3.74 -7.25
C TYR A 87 7.21 2.96 -6.17
N ASP A 88 7.93 3.62 -5.28
CA ASP A 88 8.71 2.95 -4.24
C ASP A 88 7.78 2.30 -3.20
N VAL A 89 6.71 3.00 -2.84
CA VAL A 89 5.65 2.46 -1.96
C VAL A 89 4.95 1.27 -2.64
N TYR A 90 4.60 1.40 -3.92
CA TYR A 90 4.02 0.31 -4.71
C TYR A 90 4.95 -0.90 -4.82
N SER A 91 6.24 -0.67 -5.09
CA SER A 91 7.25 -1.72 -5.17
C SER A 91 7.39 -2.48 -3.85
N CYS A 92 7.42 -1.74 -2.72
CA CYS A 92 7.42 -2.32 -1.38
C CYS A 92 6.15 -3.14 -1.11
N TYR A 93 4.97 -2.60 -1.46
CA TYR A 93 3.70 -3.34 -1.36
C TYR A 93 3.74 -4.62 -2.20
N ASN A 94 4.20 -4.55 -3.45
CA ASN A 94 4.20 -5.69 -4.36
C ASN A 94 5.11 -6.83 -3.85
N LYS A 95 6.24 -6.50 -3.23
CA LYS A 95 7.14 -7.48 -2.59
C LYS A 95 6.53 -8.15 -1.35
N ASN A 96 5.54 -7.51 -0.72
CA ASN A 96 4.96 -7.91 0.55
C ASN A 96 3.44 -8.12 0.47
N LYS A 97 2.95 -8.52 -0.71
CA LYS A 97 1.54 -8.84 -0.93
C LYS A 97 1.02 -9.79 0.15
N GLY A 98 -0.15 -9.45 0.71
CA GLY A 98 -0.80 -10.23 1.77
C GLY A 98 -0.27 -10.00 3.19
N LYS A 99 0.87 -9.30 3.39
CA LYS A 99 1.41 -9.03 4.73
C LYS A 99 0.79 -7.82 5.44
N GLY A 100 0.04 -7.00 4.71
CA GLY A 100 -0.67 -5.83 5.24
C GLY A 100 0.18 -4.57 5.36
N TRP A 101 -0.51 -3.43 5.52
CA TRP A 101 0.10 -2.10 5.49
C TRP A 101 1.05 -1.80 6.65
N GLY A 102 0.85 -2.42 7.83
CA GLY A 102 1.80 -2.31 8.94
C GLY A 102 3.20 -2.81 8.57
N VAL A 103 3.31 -3.89 7.78
CA VAL A 103 4.61 -4.41 7.30
C VAL A 103 5.22 -3.47 6.27
N ILE A 104 4.42 -2.95 5.34
CA ILE A 104 4.89 -1.97 4.35
C ILE A 104 5.45 -0.72 5.03
N ALA A 105 4.72 -0.16 6.00
CA ALA A 105 5.16 1.01 6.75
C ALA A 105 6.48 0.74 7.49
N LYS A 106 6.61 -0.44 8.13
CA LYS A 106 7.83 -0.83 8.82
C LYS A 106 9.02 -0.96 7.88
N GLU A 107 8.86 -1.64 6.73
CA GLU A 107 9.92 -1.76 5.72
C GLU A 107 10.33 -0.42 5.13
N MET A 108 9.39 0.52 5.06
CA MET A 108 9.63 1.91 4.64
C MET A 108 10.25 2.79 5.74
N GLY A 109 10.57 2.22 6.91
CA GLY A 109 11.28 2.89 8.01
C GLY A 109 10.40 3.39 9.15
N ILE A 110 9.07 3.22 9.08
CA ILE A 110 8.14 3.65 10.13
C ILE A 110 8.08 2.60 11.23
N LYS A 111 8.97 2.72 12.22
CA LYS A 111 9.05 1.78 13.34
C LYS A 111 7.86 1.95 14.29
N PRO A 112 7.20 0.86 14.72
CA PRO A 112 6.15 0.93 15.75
C PRO A 112 6.64 1.69 17.00
N GLY A 113 5.81 2.58 17.53
CA GLY A 113 6.11 3.38 18.72
C GLY A 113 6.95 4.64 18.48
N SER A 114 7.60 4.78 17.32
CA SER A 114 8.33 6.00 16.97
C SER A 114 7.41 7.23 16.86
N ASP A 115 7.98 8.43 16.96
CA ASP A 115 7.21 9.67 16.76
C ASP A 115 6.65 9.77 15.35
N GLN A 116 7.38 9.27 14.34
CA GLN A 116 6.88 9.16 12.98
C GLN A 116 5.67 8.23 12.90
N PHE A 117 5.67 7.11 13.62
CA PHE A 117 4.52 6.21 13.68
C PHE A 117 3.31 6.89 14.34
N LYS A 118 3.51 7.55 15.50
CA LYS A 118 2.43 8.24 16.22
C LYS A 118 1.80 9.36 15.38
N ARG A 119 2.63 10.16 14.70
CA ARG A 119 2.18 11.22 13.78
C ARG A 119 1.38 10.66 12.61
N LEU A 120 1.90 9.63 11.95
CA LEU A 120 1.20 9.01 10.83
C LEU A 120 -0.13 8.36 11.26
N LYS A 121 -0.16 7.71 12.43
CA LYS A 121 -1.40 7.17 13.02
C LYS A 121 -2.45 8.26 13.24
N SER A 122 -2.04 9.39 13.83
CA SER A 122 -2.93 10.54 14.02
C SER A 122 -3.42 11.11 12.69
N GLN A 123 -2.54 11.25 11.70
CA GLN A 123 -2.90 11.70 10.35
C GLN A 123 -3.94 10.76 9.74
N MET A 124 -3.77 9.43 9.81
CA MET A 124 -4.72 8.49 9.23
C MET A 124 -6.10 8.57 9.88
N SER A 125 -6.18 8.75 11.20
CA SER A 125 -7.46 8.98 11.88
C SER A 125 -8.19 10.25 11.39
N GLN A 126 -7.45 11.33 11.15
CA GLN A 126 -8.00 12.55 10.56
C GLN A 126 -8.43 12.32 9.10
N LYS A 127 -7.67 11.54 8.34
CA LYS A 127 -7.98 11.18 6.94
C LYS A 127 -9.21 10.30 6.82
N ASP A 128 -9.40 9.34 7.71
CA ASP A 128 -10.64 8.55 7.80
C ASP A 128 -11.87 9.46 7.91
N SER A 129 -11.82 10.42 8.84
CA SER A 129 -12.93 11.36 9.08
C SER A 129 -13.13 12.30 7.90
N TYR A 130 -12.04 12.80 7.31
CA TYR A 130 -12.08 13.63 6.12
C TYR A 130 -12.76 12.93 4.94
N TRP A 131 -12.35 11.70 4.62
CA TRP A 131 -12.89 10.97 3.49
C TRP A 131 -14.35 10.56 3.70
N LYS A 132 -14.73 10.15 4.92
CA LYS A 132 -16.15 9.89 5.26
C LYS A 132 -17.03 11.11 4.97
N ASN A 133 -16.62 12.29 5.41
CA ASN A 133 -17.34 13.54 5.15
C ASN A 133 -17.32 13.93 3.67
N THR A 134 -16.19 13.73 2.99
CA THR A 134 -16.03 14.06 1.57
C THR A 134 -16.95 13.21 0.69
N PHE A 135 -17.03 11.90 0.93
CA PHE A 135 -17.94 11.02 0.21
C PHE A 135 -19.41 11.31 0.54
N LYS A 136 -19.73 11.67 1.80
CA LYS A 136 -21.07 12.13 2.18
C LYS A 136 -21.48 13.39 1.41
N ASP A 137 -20.60 14.39 1.34
CA ASP A 137 -20.85 15.64 0.61
C ASP A 137 -20.92 15.41 -0.89
N TYR A 138 -20.05 14.55 -1.43
CA TYR A 138 -20.08 14.18 -2.83
C TYR A 138 -21.37 13.44 -3.20
N GLY A 139 -21.86 12.53 -2.36
CA GLY A 139 -23.12 11.83 -2.57
C GLY A 139 -24.31 12.78 -2.73
N LYS A 140 -24.31 13.92 -2.03
CA LYS A 140 -25.35 14.96 -2.11
C LYS A 140 -25.18 15.90 -3.31
N LYS A 141 -23.94 16.32 -3.59
CA LYS A 141 -23.65 17.43 -4.53
C LYS A 141 -23.21 16.96 -5.90
N LYS A 142 -22.70 15.73 -6.00
CA LYS A 142 -22.07 15.15 -7.20
C LYS A 142 -21.01 16.04 -7.86
N ASN A 143 -20.32 16.84 -7.05
CA ASN A 143 -19.28 17.76 -7.50
C ASN A 143 -17.93 17.37 -6.87
N PRO A 144 -16.93 16.91 -7.65
CA PRO A 144 -15.63 16.49 -7.13
C PRO A 144 -14.86 17.58 -6.37
N LYS A 145 -15.16 18.87 -6.60
CA LYS A 145 -14.53 20.00 -5.90
C LYS A 145 -14.73 19.96 -4.38
N VAL A 146 -15.67 19.16 -3.85
CA VAL A 146 -15.79 18.92 -2.40
C VAL A 146 -14.49 18.39 -1.79
N ALA A 147 -13.70 17.63 -2.55
CA ALA A 147 -12.41 17.09 -2.13
C ALA A 147 -11.23 18.08 -2.27
N TYR A 148 -11.46 19.30 -2.79
CA TYR A 148 -10.42 20.31 -2.96
C TYR A 148 -10.15 21.12 -1.67
N LYS A 149 -11.17 21.31 -0.83
CA LYS A 149 -11.14 22.27 0.31
C LYS A 149 -10.04 22.00 1.34
N LYS A 150 -9.64 20.75 1.54
CA LYS A 150 -8.56 20.35 2.45
C LYS A 150 -7.55 19.44 1.75
N ARG A 151 -7.26 19.77 0.49
CA ARG A 151 -6.43 18.94 -0.39
C ARG A 151 -5.02 18.72 0.19
N THR A 152 -4.47 17.56 -0.07
CA THR A 152 -3.07 17.20 0.23
C THR A 152 -2.35 17.00 -1.09
N ALA A 153 -1.95 18.11 -1.70
CA ALA A 153 -1.32 18.08 -3.02
C ALA A 153 0.00 17.31 -2.96
N LEU A 154 0.05 16.21 -3.71
CA LEU A 154 1.25 15.42 -3.87
C LEU A 154 2.18 16.11 -4.87
N LYS A 155 3.47 16.21 -4.54
CA LYS A 155 4.45 16.79 -5.46
C LYS A 155 4.56 15.91 -6.72
N SER A 156 4.72 16.54 -7.88
CA SER A 156 4.67 15.86 -9.18
C SER A 156 5.83 14.89 -9.43
N ASP A 157 7.01 15.17 -8.88
CA ASP A 157 8.16 14.24 -8.81
C ASP A 157 7.82 12.91 -8.13
N LEU A 158 6.88 12.89 -7.19
CA LEU A 158 6.52 11.67 -6.48
C LEU A 158 5.71 10.68 -7.34
N TYR A 159 5.02 11.13 -8.39
CA TYR A 159 4.15 10.25 -9.19
C TYR A 159 4.42 10.24 -10.70
N ARG A 160 5.17 11.20 -11.26
CA ARG A 160 5.36 11.33 -12.72
C ARG A 160 5.90 10.06 -13.40
N ASP A 161 6.74 9.30 -12.70
CA ASP A 161 7.41 8.12 -13.27
C ASP A 161 6.64 6.81 -13.01
N PHE A 162 5.51 6.86 -12.30
CA PHE A 162 4.79 5.65 -11.89
C PHE A 162 4.36 4.81 -13.11
N ASP A 163 3.77 5.45 -14.12
CA ASP A 163 3.26 4.77 -15.31
C ASP A 163 4.38 4.10 -16.13
N LYS A 164 5.56 4.74 -16.20
CA LYS A 164 6.74 4.16 -16.86
C LYS A 164 7.28 2.96 -16.08
N LYS A 165 7.61 3.16 -14.80
CA LYS A 165 8.26 2.13 -13.98
C LYS A 165 7.37 0.91 -13.72
N SER A 166 6.06 1.09 -13.58
CA SER A 166 5.12 -0.03 -13.39
C SER A 166 5.00 -0.93 -14.63
N LYS A 167 5.14 -0.38 -15.84
CA LYS A 167 5.18 -1.16 -17.09
C LYS A 167 6.47 -1.97 -17.20
N GLU A 168 7.61 -1.37 -16.87
CA GLU A 168 8.92 -2.04 -16.87
C GLU A 168 8.94 -3.24 -15.90
N MET A 169 8.40 -3.06 -14.69
CA MET A 169 8.27 -4.13 -13.69
C MET A 169 7.46 -5.33 -14.22
N LYS A 170 6.28 -5.07 -14.81
CA LYS A 170 5.42 -6.12 -15.40
C LYS A 170 6.10 -6.86 -16.56
N GLY A 171 6.94 -6.17 -17.34
CA GLY A 171 7.75 -6.79 -18.40
C GLY A 171 8.80 -7.75 -17.85
N ASN A 172 9.50 -7.33 -16.80
CA ASN A 172 10.55 -8.13 -16.16
C ASN A 172 9.99 -9.39 -15.47
N ASP A 173 8.84 -9.30 -14.80
CA ASP A 173 8.20 -10.46 -14.16
C ASP A 173 7.79 -11.52 -15.21
N LYS A 174 7.24 -11.10 -16.36
CA LYS A 174 6.91 -12.00 -17.48
C LYS A 174 8.16 -12.66 -18.07
N ALA A 175 9.25 -11.92 -18.22
CA ALA A 175 10.51 -12.45 -18.74
C ALA A 175 11.14 -13.48 -17.79
N LYS A 176 11.06 -13.25 -16.47
CA LYS A 176 11.56 -14.18 -15.44
C LYS A 176 10.76 -15.48 -15.41
N GLY A 177 9.42 -15.40 -15.44
CA GLY A 177 8.57 -16.59 -15.50
C GLY A 177 8.80 -17.45 -16.75
N LYS A 178 9.10 -16.84 -17.91
CA LYS A 178 9.42 -17.57 -19.15
C LYS A 178 10.77 -18.29 -19.08
N LYS A 179 11.76 -17.74 -18.36
CA LYS A 179 13.08 -18.38 -18.14
C LYS A 179 12.98 -19.57 -17.18
N GLU A 180 12.25 -19.42 -16.07
CA GLU A 180 12.03 -20.51 -15.10
C GLU A 180 11.28 -21.70 -15.74
N ASN A 181 10.26 -21.42 -16.56
CA ASN A 181 9.49 -22.49 -17.23
C ASN A 181 10.30 -23.23 -18.33
N LYS A 182 11.22 -22.54 -19.02
CA LYS A 182 12.16 -23.19 -19.96
C LYS A 182 13.22 -24.04 -19.25
N GLY A 183 13.72 -23.59 -18.10
CA GLY A 183 14.68 -24.36 -17.28
C GLY A 183 14.08 -25.66 -16.72
N ASN A 184 12.80 -25.64 -16.34
CA ASN A 184 12.11 -26.81 -15.81
C ASN A 184 11.81 -27.87 -16.89
N LYS A 185 11.49 -27.43 -18.13
CA LYS A 185 11.24 -28.32 -19.28
C LYS A 185 12.49 -29.06 -19.79
N ASN A 186 13.69 -28.52 -19.53
CA ASN A 186 14.96 -29.19 -19.84
C ASN A 186 15.40 -30.20 -18.77
N LYS A 187 14.99 -30.04 -17.50
CA LYS A 187 15.26 -31.03 -16.45
C LYS A 187 14.37 -32.28 -16.54
N SER A 188 13.13 -32.15 -17.03
CA SER A 188 12.22 -33.29 -17.14
C SER A 188 12.53 -34.23 -18.31
N LYS A 189 13.41 -33.85 -19.25
CA LYS A 189 13.81 -34.69 -20.40
C LYS A 189 14.99 -35.63 -20.13
N HIS A 190 15.67 -35.50 -18.99
CA HIS A 190 16.83 -36.33 -18.65
C HIS A 190 16.53 -37.46 -17.66
N ALA A 191 15.29 -37.56 -17.16
CA ALA A 191 14.89 -38.54 -16.14
C ALA A 191 14.13 -39.76 -16.68
N ASN A 192 14.00 -39.91 -18.01
CA ASN A 192 13.19 -40.98 -18.61
C ASN A 192 13.96 -41.77 -19.68
N ASN A 193 15.16 -42.23 -19.36
CA ASN A 193 15.82 -43.28 -20.13
C ASN A 193 16.63 -44.16 -19.17
N GLY A 194 15.99 -45.20 -18.65
CA GLY A 194 16.57 -46.07 -17.64
C GLY A 194 15.57 -47.11 -17.19
N ARG A 195 15.18 -47.99 -18.11
CA ARG A 195 14.62 -49.29 -17.80
C ARG A 195 15.00 -50.28 -18.88
#